data_AF-A0A3B6LFR8-F1
#
_entry.id   AF-A0A3B6LFR8-F1
#
_cell.length_a   1.000
_cell.length_b   1.000
_cell.length_c   1.000
_cell.angle_alpha   90.00
_cell.angle_beta   90.00
_cell.angle_gamma   90.00
#
_symmetry.space_group_name_H-M   'P 1'
#
loop_
_entity.id
_entity.type
_entity.pdbx_description
1 polymer ?
#
loop_
_entity_poly.entity_id
_entity_poly.type
_entity_poly.pdbx_seq_one_letter_code
_entity_poly.pdbx_strand_id
1 'polypeptide(L)'
;MGKKKERSVNVSGKPRHSLDVNRPNDKKGAGGGGGAGGSRSAATVRRLKMYKLRPMRDRGGKIVKHDLQSKELPNTRIEPDRRWFGNTRVINQKELEYFRQELQARLTNNYSVLLKSKQLPLSLLQDHQKQARAHLLDTEPFEHAFGPKGKRKRPKLSSLDYESLIKKADDSQDAFEEKHASSKLPKDEEQDGLRDLVRHNMFEKGQSKRIWGELYKVLDSSDVVVQVLDARDPMGTRCYHLEKHLKENAKHKHLVFLLNKCDLIPAWATKGWLRTLSRDYPTLAFHASINKSFGKGSLLSVLRQFARLRSDKQAISVGFVGYPNVGKSSVINTLRSKTVCKVAPIPGETKVWQYITMTKRIFLIDCPGVVYQNNDTETDVVLKGVG
;
A
#
# COMPACT_ATOMS: atom_id res chain seq x y z
N MET A 1 -23.70 21.18 -10.63
CA MET A 1 -22.31 20.84 -11.01
C MET A 1 -21.99 21.44 -12.38
N GLY A 2 -21.40 22.64 -12.42
CA GLY A 2 -20.99 23.27 -13.68
C GLY A 2 -19.77 22.55 -14.25
N LYS A 3 -19.84 22.08 -15.50
CA LYS A 3 -18.67 21.66 -16.27
C LYS A 3 -17.67 22.83 -16.27
N LYS A 4 -16.55 22.72 -15.56
CA LYS A 4 -15.42 23.65 -15.73
C LYS A 4 -14.97 23.52 -17.19
N LYS A 5 -15.40 24.48 -18.03
CA LYS A 5 -14.82 24.69 -19.37
C LYS A 5 -13.33 24.91 -19.16
N GLU A 6 -12.50 24.03 -19.71
CA GLU A 6 -11.06 24.27 -19.83
C GLU A 6 -10.85 25.64 -20.49
N ARG A 7 -10.04 26.52 -19.90
CA ARG A 7 -9.69 27.80 -20.51
C ARG A 7 -9.01 27.51 -21.86
N SER A 8 -9.59 28.04 -22.95
CA SER A 8 -8.96 28.02 -24.27
C SER A 8 -7.74 28.93 -24.26
N VAL A 9 -6.55 28.35 -24.18
CA VAL A 9 -5.31 29.09 -24.41
C VAL A 9 -5.23 29.33 -25.91
N ASN A 10 -5.53 30.56 -26.34
CA ASN A 10 -5.34 31.01 -27.71
C ASN A 10 -3.84 31.06 -28.01
N VAL A 11 -3.30 29.99 -28.59
CA VAL A 11 -2.02 30.04 -29.27
C VAL A 11 -2.32 30.54 -30.67
N SER A 12 -2.21 31.86 -30.89
CA SER A 12 -2.44 32.49 -32.18
C SER A 12 -1.37 32.04 -33.19
N GLY A 13 -1.80 31.55 -34.36
CA GLY A 13 -0.91 31.23 -35.48
C GLY A 13 -1.44 30.12 -36.38
N LYS A 14 -1.30 30.29 -37.70
CA LYS A 14 -1.61 29.25 -38.71
C LYS A 14 -0.74 28.00 -38.46
N PRO A 15 -1.29 26.78 -38.53
CA PRO A 15 -0.54 25.56 -38.27
C PRO A 15 0.57 25.37 -39.30
N ARG A 16 1.83 25.18 -38.85
CA ARG A 16 3.01 25.07 -39.73
C ARG A 16 3.34 23.64 -40.16
N HIS A 17 2.91 22.63 -39.40
CA HIS A 17 3.20 21.22 -39.70
C HIS A 17 2.18 20.25 -39.08
N SER A 18 2.28 18.96 -39.42
CA SER A 18 1.34 17.89 -39.01
C SER A 18 1.24 17.61 -37.50
N LEU A 19 2.18 18.13 -36.71
CA LEU A 19 2.23 18.03 -35.24
C LEU A 19 2.04 19.41 -34.56
N ASP A 20 1.38 20.34 -35.25
CA ASP A 20 1.07 21.65 -34.69
C ASP A 20 -0.14 21.56 -33.74
N VAL A 21 -0.06 22.30 -32.64
CA VAL A 21 -1.11 22.39 -31.61
C VAL A 21 -2.27 23.24 -32.12
N ASN A 22 -2.03 24.11 -33.11
CA ASN A 22 -3.03 25.04 -33.66
C ASN A 22 -3.85 24.43 -34.80
N ARG A 23 -3.67 23.15 -35.13
CA ARG A 23 -4.43 22.50 -36.21
C ARG A 23 -5.87 22.24 -35.74
N PRO A 24 -6.90 22.62 -36.53
CA PRO A 24 -8.28 22.27 -36.22
C PRO A 24 -8.46 20.74 -36.23
N ASN A 25 -9.30 20.25 -35.32
CA ASN A 25 -9.57 18.83 -35.17
C ASN A 25 -10.62 18.44 -36.22
N ASP A 26 -10.20 18.12 -37.44
CA ASP A 26 -11.12 17.77 -38.53
C ASP A 26 -11.96 16.54 -38.16
N LYS A 27 -13.23 16.78 -37.83
CA LYS A 27 -14.22 15.74 -37.56
C LYS A 27 -15.58 15.97 -38.24
N LYS A 28 -15.68 16.81 -39.27
CA LYS A 28 -16.93 16.97 -40.02
C LYS A 28 -16.75 17.07 -41.54
N GLY A 29 -17.08 15.96 -42.22
CA GLY A 29 -17.53 15.82 -43.63
C GLY A 29 -16.48 16.07 -44.72
N ALA A 30 -16.46 15.38 -45.86
CA ALA A 30 -17.46 14.55 -46.52
C ALA A 30 -16.77 13.59 -47.55
N GLY A 31 -17.39 12.43 -47.83
CA GLY A 31 -17.26 11.74 -49.13
C GLY A 31 -15.99 10.93 -49.42
N GLY A 32 -16.11 9.60 -49.36
CA GLY A 32 -15.43 8.67 -50.27
C GLY A 32 -13.92 8.41 -50.07
N GLY A 33 -13.57 7.14 -49.83
CA GLY A 33 -12.22 6.61 -50.06
C GLY A 33 -11.44 6.30 -48.78
N GLY A 34 -11.18 5.01 -48.56
CA GLY A 34 -10.40 4.52 -47.43
C GLY A 34 -8.97 5.08 -47.40
N GLY A 35 -8.64 5.76 -46.31
CA GLY A 35 -7.30 6.26 -46.02
C GLY A 35 -7.25 6.83 -44.60
N ALA A 36 -6.82 6.02 -43.63
CA ALA A 36 -6.77 6.36 -42.21
C ALA A 36 -5.70 7.44 -41.91
N GLY A 37 -6.10 8.72 -41.96
CA GLY A 37 -5.25 9.87 -41.62
C GLY A 37 -5.79 10.70 -40.45
N GLY A 38 -6.35 10.07 -39.42
CA GLY A 38 -6.94 10.78 -38.27
C GLY A 38 -5.88 11.55 -37.47
N SER A 39 -5.77 12.87 -37.71
CA SER A 39 -4.83 13.76 -37.03
C SER A 39 -5.08 13.82 -35.50
N ARG A 40 -3.99 13.98 -34.73
CA ARG A 40 -4.05 14.08 -33.26
C ARG A 40 -4.66 15.42 -32.83
N SER A 41 -5.48 15.42 -31.78
CA SER A 41 -6.03 16.66 -31.20
C SER A 41 -4.95 17.55 -30.60
N ALA A 42 -5.18 18.87 -30.55
CA ALA A 42 -4.28 19.86 -29.96
C ALA A 42 -3.79 19.50 -28.54
N ALA A 43 -4.68 18.99 -27.69
CA ALA A 43 -4.34 18.54 -26.34
C ALA A 43 -3.41 17.30 -26.37
N THR A 44 -3.64 16.36 -27.28
CA THR A 44 -2.80 15.18 -27.47
C THR A 44 -1.41 15.60 -27.97
N VAL A 45 -1.34 16.55 -28.90
CA VAL A 45 -0.08 17.10 -29.39
C VAL A 45 0.70 17.78 -28.27
N ARG A 46 0.06 18.64 -27.45
CA ARG A 46 0.70 19.27 -26.28
C ARG A 46 1.28 18.25 -25.31
N ARG A 47 0.49 17.23 -24.95
CA ARG A 47 0.95 16.14 -24.06
C ARG A 47 2.15 15.39 -24.65
N LEU A 48 2.15 15.09 -25.95
CA LEU A 48 3.27 14.40 -26.59
C LEU A 48 4.52 15.28 -26.73
N LYS A 49 4.35 16.59 -26.91
CA LYS A 49 5.47 17.55 -26.91
C LYS A 49 6.18 17.59 -25.56
N MET A 50 5.49 17.33 -24.45
CA MET A 50 6.07 17.25 -23.09
C MET A 50 7.28 16.32 -23.02
N TYR A 51 7.20 15.11 -23.61
CA TYR A 51 8.29 14.12 -23.61
C TYR A 51 9.52 14.53 -24.45
N LYS A 52 9.41 15.61 -25.23
CA LYS A 52 10.46 16.10 -26.13
C LYS A 52 11.04 17.45 -25.71
N LEU A 53 10.55 18.03 -24.61
CA LEU A 53 11.03 19.34 -24.14
C LEU A 53 12.52 19.25 -23.76
N ARG A 54 13.31 20.18 -24.28
CA ARG A 54 14.74 20.34 -24.03
C ARG A 54 15.04 21.83 -23.86
N PRO A 55 16.12 22.20 -23.15
CA PRO A 55 16.54 23.60 -23.09
C PRO A 55 16.86 24.11 -24.50
N MET A 56 16.22 25.21 -24.90
CA MET A 56 16.54 25.91 -26.15
C MET A 56 17.78 26.77 -25.92
N ARG A 57 18.75 26.67 -26.83
CA ARG A 57 20.02 27.41 -26.76
C ARG A 57 20.20 28.28 -28.00
N ASP A 58 20.90 29.39 -27.86
CA ASP A 58 21.37 30.18 -28.99
C ASP A 58 22.61 29.55 -29.66
N ARG A 59 23.14 30.18 -30.71
CA ARG A 59 24.36 29.72 -31.39
C ARG A 59 25.60 29.74 -30.49
N GLY A 60 25.63 30.62 -29.48
CA GLY A 60 26.68 30.72 -28.47
C GLY A 60 26.54 29.70 -27.33
N GLY A 61 25.53 28.84 -27.35
CA GLY A 61 25.29 27.83 -26.32
C GLY A 61 24.55 28.32 -25.07
N LYS A 62 24.14 29.60 -25.01
CA LYS A 62 23.39 30.16 -23.89
C LYS A 62 21.94 29.68 -23.92
N ILE A 63 21.42 29.23 -22.78
CA ILE A 63 20.03 28.78 -22.65
C ILE A 63 19.09 29.99 -22.75
N VAL A 64 18.24 30.00 -23.77
CA VAL A 64 17.22 31.02 -24.02
C VAL A 64 15.92 30.68 -23.30
N LYS A 65 15.54 29.39 -23.28
CA LYS A 65 14.30 28.94 -22.64
C LYS A 65 14.43 27.52 -22.11
N HIS A 66 14.00 27.30 -20.87
CA HIS A 66 13.84 25.98 -20.28
C HIS A 66 12.61 25.97 -19.37
N ASP A 67 11.66 25.07 -19.66
CA ASP A 67 10.41 25.00 -18.91
C ASP A 67 10.66 24.49 -17.48
N LEU A 68 9.95 25.08 -16.49
CA LEU A 68 10.03 24.75 -15.06
C LEU A 68 11.43 24.91 -14.41
N GLN A 69 12.32 25.68 -15.05
CA GLN A 69 13.68 25.97 -14.58
C GLN A 69 14.00 27.46 -14.68
N SER A 70 13.01 28.31 -14.37
CA SER A 70 13.19 29.76 -14.28
C SER A 70 14.09 30.10 -13.10
N LYS A 71 15.11 30.94 -13.33
CA LYS A 71 15.99 31.47 -12.28
C LYS A 71 15.42 32.72 -11.59
N GLU A 72 14.36 33.29 -12.15
CA GLU A 72 13.70 34.46 -11.61
C GLU A 72 13.03 34.12 -10.28
N LEU A 73 13.35 34.88 -9.24
CA LEU A 73 12.72 34.75 -7.94
C LEU A 73 11.33 35.40 -7.99
N PRO A 74 10.26 34.67 -7.65
CA PRO A 74 8.93 35.26 -7.58
C PRO A 74 8.84 36.21 -6.38
N ASN A 75 7.95 37.20 -6.46
CA ASN A 75 7.56 37.96 -5.27
C ASN A 75 6.76 37.05 -4.32
N THR A 76 7.25 36.89 -3.10
CA THR A 76 6.68 35.97 -2.09
C THR A 76 5.79 36.66 -1.05
N ARG A 77 5.49 37.95 -1.22
CA ARG A 77 4.63 38.69 -0.29
C ARG A 77 3.21 38.11 -0.25
N ILE A 78 2.72 37.84 0.96
CA ILE A 78 1.34 37.43 1.23
C ILE A 78 0.55 38.68 1.60
N GLU A 79 -0.55 38.94 0.90
CA GLU A 79 -1.43 40.07 1.18
C GLU A 79 -2.19 39.86 2.51
N PRO A 80 -2.23 40.88 3.40
CA PRO A 80 -3.01 40.80 4.62
C PRO A 80 -4.51 40.78 4.28
N ASP A 81 -5.20 39.71 4.65
CA ASP A 81 -6.64 39.53 4.48
C ASP A 81 -7.29 39.09 5.80
N ARG A 82 -8.42 39.69 6.17
CA ARG A 82 -9.18 39.29 7.36
C ARG A 82 -9.67 37.84 7.28
N ARG A 83 -9.83 37.31 6.06
CA ARG A 83 -10.26 35.92 5.82
C ARG A 83 -9.30 34.87 6.36
N TRP A 84 -8.00 35.19 6.52
CA TRP A 84 -7.02 34.26 7.10
C TRP A 84 -7.36 33.85 8.54
N PHE A 85 -8.03 34.73 9.27
CA PHE A 85 -8.32 34.56 10.70
C PHE A 85 -9.74 34.02 10.97
N GLY A 86 -10.53 33.80 9.91
CA GLY A 86 -11.87 33.21 10.04
C GLY A 86 -11.83 31.68 10.10
N ASN A 87 -12.82 31.09 10.76
CA ASN A 87 -12.99 29.63 10.76
C ASN A 87 -13.26 29.11 9.34
N THR A 88 -12.37 28.30 8.80
CA THR A 88 -12.46 27.79 7.41
C THR A 88 -13.29 26.52 7.27
N ARG A 89 -13.40 25.73 8.34
CA ARG A 89 -14.22 24.50 8.41
C ARG A 89 -14.85 24.40 9.79
N VAL A 90 -16.18 24.38 9.84
CA VAL A 90 -16.98 24.22 11.06
C VAL A 90 -17.91 23.03 10.86
N ILE A 91 -18.11 22.22 11.91
CA ILE A 91 -19.04 21.09 11.91
C ILE A 91 -19.90 21.14 13.17
N ASN A 92 -21.20 20.84 13.04
CA ASN A 92 -22.10 20.78 14.18
C ASN A 92 -21.89 19.49 14.97
N GLN A 93 -22.06 19.54 16.30
CA GLN A 93 -21.85 18.37 17.16
C GLN A 93 -22.78 17.19 16.82
N LYS A 94 -24.07 17.47 16.55
CA LYS A 94 -25.05 16.43 16.18
C LYS A 94 -24.69 15.75 14.85
N GLU A 95 -24.24 16.53 13.88
CA GLU A 95 -23.80 16.02 12.57
C GLU A 95 -22.51 15.19 12.69
N LEU A 96 -21.60 15.60 13.58
CA LEU A 96 -20.38 14.85 13.86
C LEU A 96 -20.68 13.47 14.48
N GLU A 97 -21.60 13.43 15.44
CA GLU A 97 -22.00 12.17 16.09
C GLU A 97 -22.71 11.24 15.11
N TYR A 98 -23.64 11.76 14.31
CA TYR A 98 -24.27 11.03 13.22
C TYR A 98 -23.23 10.47 12.23
N PHE A 99 -22.28 11.30 11.80
CA PHE A 99 -21.20 10.89 10.91
C PHE A 99 -20.33 9.78 11.51
N ARG A 100 -20.00 9.87 12.82
CA ARG A 100 -19.22 8.83 13.52
C ARG A 100 -19.96 7.49 13.51
N GLN A 101 -21.25 7.49 13.87
CA GLN A 101 -22.07 6.28 13.92
C GLN A 101 -22.20 5.62 12.53
N GLU A 102 -22.52 6.42 11.50
CA GLU A 102 -22.63 5.90 10.14
C GLU A 102 -21.30 5.35 9.60
N LEU A 103 -20.21 6.09 9.80
CA LEU A 103 -18.91 5.67 9.30
C LEU A 103 -18.45 4.38 9.99
N GLN A 104 -18.66 4.27 11.31
CA GLN A 104 -18.31 3.05 12.06
C GLN A 104 -19.14 1.84 11.60
N ALA A 105 -20.45 2.02 11.42
CA ALA A 105 -21.34 0.96 10.93
C ALA A 105 -20.98 0.48 9.51
N ARG A 106 -20.44 1.36 8.66
CA ARG A 106 -19.99 1.01 7.31
C ARG A 106 -18.59 0.41 7.30
N LEU A 107 -17.65 0.96 8.05
CA LEU A 107 -16.25 0.50 8.10
C LEU A 107 -16.08 -0.91 8.66
N THR A 108 -17.02 -1.40 9.47
CA THR A 108 -17.01 -2.81 9.91
C THR A 108 -17.23 -3.79 8.75
N ASN A 109 -17.84 -3.36 7.66
CA ASN A 109 -18.05 -4.18 6.48
C ASN A 109 -16.85 -4.08 5.51
N ASN A 110 -16.11 -5.18 5.39
CA ASN A 110 -14.93 -5.30 4.53
C ASN A 110 -15.21 -5.24 3.02
N TYR A 111 -16.48 -5.28 2.61
CA TYR A 111 -16.90 -5.09 1.21
C TYR A 111 -17.31 -3.66 0.90
N SER A 112 -17.47 -2.81 1.92
CA SER A 112 -17.79 -1.40 1.72
C SER A 112 -16.53 -0.61 1.38
N VAL A 113 -16.66 0.34 0.47
CA VAL A 113 -15.52 1.10 -0.07
C VAL A 113 -15.77 2.59 0.04
N LEU A 114 -14.83 3.30 0.64
CA LEU A 114 -14.86 4.76 0.77
C LEU A 114 -14.15 5.42 -0.42
N LEU A 115 -14.89 6.16 -1.25
CA LEU A 115 -14.37 6.73 -2.51
C LEU A 115 -13.67 8.08 -2.32
N LYS A 116 -14.20 8.97 -1.47
CA LYS A 116 -13.74 10.36 -1.33
C LYS A 116 -13.15 10.66 0.05
N SER A 117 -12.18 9.85 0.47
CA SER A 117 -11.52 9.99 1.78
C SER A 117 -10.93 11.37 2.03
N LYS A 118 -10.38 12.02 1.00
CA LYS A 118 -9.73 13.35 1.12
C LYS A 118 -10.67 14.49 1.52
N GLN A 119 -11.98 14.35 1.27
CA GLN A 119 -12.96 15.39 1.58
C GLN A 119 -13.58 15.20 2.96
N LEU A 120 -13.42 14.02 3.57
CA LEU A 120 -14.03 13.68 4.85
C LEU A 120 -13.08 13.96 6.02
N PRO A 121 -13.58 14.46 7.16
CA PRO A 121 -12.78 14.74 8.34
C PRO A 121 -12.50 13.45 9.14
N LEU A 122 -11.72 12.53 8.57
CA LEU A 122 -11.43 11.22 9.17
C LEU A 122 -10.61 11.30 10.47
N SER A 123 -9.93 12.42 10.73
CA SER A 123 -9.23 12.67 11.99
C SER A 123 -10.18 12.78 13.18
N LEU A 124 -11.43 13.22 12.95
CA LEU A 124 -12.43 13.38 14.01
C LEU A 124 -13.08 12.06 14.44
N LEU A 125 -12.69 10.92 13.84
CA LEU A 125 -13.23 9.61 14.18
C LEU A 125 -12.58 8.99 15.41
N GLN A 126 -11.30 9.28 15.66
CA GLN A 126 -10.54 8.71 16.76
C GLN A 126 -10.52 9.71 17.91
N ASP A 127 -11.27 9.43 18.97
CA ASP A 127 -11.03 10.08 20.25
C ASP A 127 -9.72 9.50 20.81
N HIS A 128 -8.84 10.38 21.30
CA HIS A 128 -7.63 9.93 21.97
C HIS A 128 -8.06 9.06 23.16
N GLN A 129 -7.62 7.79 23.18
CA GLN A 129 -7.83 6.96 24.36
C GLN A 129 -7.21 7.71 25.54
N LYS A 130 -8.02 7.99 26.57
CA LYS A 130 -7.52 8.58 27.81
C LYS A 130 -6.36 7.70 28.27
N GLN A 131 -5.20 8.31 28.53
CA GLN A 131 -4.03 7.58 29.02
C GLN A 131 -4.45 6.78 30.25
N ALA A 132 -4.39 5.46 30.16
CA ALA A 132 -4.87 4.57 31.21
C ALA A 132 -4.01 4.62 32.49
N ARG A 133 -2.81 5.21 32.40
CA ARG A 133 -1.87 5.34 33.51
C ARG A 133 -1.48 6.81 33.69
N ALA A 134 -1.47 7.26 34.94
CA ALA A 134 -0.99 8.60 35.29
C ALA A 134 0.51 8.73 34.97
N HIS A 135 0.91 9.91 34.53
CA HIS A 135 2.30 10.21 34.21
C HIS A 135 3.09 10.42 35.51
N LEU A 136 3.73 9.35 36.01
CA LEU A 136 4.46 9.35 37.28
C LEU A 136 5.57 10.39 37.35
N LEU A 137 6.18 10.75 36.21
CA LEU A 137 7.30 11.71 36.14
C LEU A 137 6.86 13.15 36.48
N ASP A 138 5.57 13.48 36.35
CA ASP A 138 5.05 14.79 36.77
C ASP A 138 5.06 14.93 38.29
N THR A 139 5.02 13.79 39.00
CA THR A 139 4.98 13.74 40.47
C THR A 139 6.34 13.38 41.08
N GLU A 140 7.09 12.48 40.46
CA GLU A 140 8.37 11.98 40.95
C GLU A 140 9.40 11.91 39.79
N PRO A 141 10.15 13.01 39.55
CA PRO A 141 11.30 12.99 38.63
C PRO A 141 12.37 12.00 39.08
N PHE A 142 13.14 11.45 38.13
CA PHE A 142 14.16 10.43 38.43
C PHE A 142 15.18 10.86 39.48
N GLU A 143 15.62 12.12 39.47
CA GLU A 143 16.55 12.67 40.48
C GLU A 143 16.03 12.58 41.92
N HIS A 144 14.70 12.65 42.08
CA HIS A 144 14.05 12.59 43.40
C HIS A 144 13.63 11.17 43.78
N ALA A 145 13.45 10.28 42.81
CA ALA A 145 13.12 8.88 43.04
C ALA A 145 14.34 8.07 43.54
N PHE A 146 15.53 8.28 42.95
CA PHE A 146 16.75 7.56 43.31
C PHE A 146 18.01 8.40 43.05
N GLY A 147 19.05 8.25 43.89
CA GLY A 147 20.33 8.95 43.75
C GLY A 147 20.63 9.94 44.88
N PRO A 148 21.70 10.76 44.76
CA PRO A 148 22.17 11.65 45.83
C PRO A 148 21.14 12.69 46.27
N LYS A 149 20.27 13.14 45.35
CA LYS A 149 19.16 14.08 45.61
C LYS A 149 17.83 13.37 45.86
N GLY A 150 17.86 12.08 46.19
CA GLY A 150 16.69 11.25 46.43
C GLY A 150 15.87 11.74 47.61
N LYS A 151 14.61 12.14 47.34
CA LYS A 151 13.65 12.61 48.35
C LYS A 151 12.68 11.51 48.78
N ARG A 152 12.61 10.40 48.03
CA ARG A 152 11.73 9.27 48.34
C ARG A 152 12.26 8.45 49.52
N LYS A 153 11.56 8.53 50.66
CA LYS A 153 11.92 7.79 51.88
C LYS A 153 11.09 6.54 52.14
N ARG A 154 9.88 6.44 51.57
CA ARG A 154 8.98 5.29 51.75
C ARG A 154 8.48 4.78 50.39
N PRO A 155 8.34 3.46 50.19
CA PRO A 155 7.72 2.91 49.00
C PRO A 155 6.20 3.13 49.03
N LYS A 156 5.62 3.37 47.85
CA LYS A 156 4.16 3.29 47.66
C LYS A 156 3.81 1.81 47.44
N LEU A 157 3.37 1.14 48.50
CA LEU A 157 2.96 -0.27 48.45
C LEU A 157 1.50 -0.39 47.99
N SER A 158 1.20 -1.46 47.26
CA SER A 158 -0.16 -1.80 46.83
C SER A 158 -0.91 -2.68 47.83
N SER A 159 -0.23 -3.16 48.87
CA SER A 159 -0.76 -3.98 49.97
C SER A 159 -0.86 -3.13 51.23
N LEU A 160 -1.96 -3.27 51.97
CA LEU A 160 -2.19 -2.58 53.23
C LEU A 160 -1.69 -3.42 54.42
N ASP A 161 -1.87 -4.74 54.35
CA ASP A 161 -1.57 -5.66 55.45
C ASP A 161 -0.45 -6.64 55.12
N TYR A 162 0.23 -7.16 56.16
CA TYR A 162 1.33 -8.10 56.02
C TYR A 162 0.88 -9.44 55.38
N GLU A 163 -0.30 -9.93 55.76
CA GLU A 163 -0.88 -11.13 55.16
C GLU A 163 -1.12 -10.96 53.66
N SER A 164 -1.60 -9.79 53.23
CA SER A 164 -1.82 -9.50 51.81
C SER A 164 -0.52 -9.38 51.01
N LEU A 165 0.58 -9.02 51.67
CA LEU A 165 1.90 -8.97 51.06
C LEU A 165 2.49 -10.37 50.89
N ILE A 166 2.33 -11.25 51.89
CA ILE A 166 2.78 -12.66 51.81
C ILE A 166 2.05 -13.37 50.66
N LYS A 167 0.72 -13.25 50.58
CA LYS A 167 -0.06 -13.87 49.50
C LYS A 167 0.44 -13.44 48.11
N LYS A 168 0.73 -12.14 47.92
CA LYS A 168 1.30 -11.62 46.67
C LYS A 168 2.72 -12.15 46.38
N ALA A 169 3.51 -12.38 47.43
CA ALA A 169 4.85 -12.93 47.27
C ALA A 169 4.76 -14.40 46.83
N ASP A 170 3.87 -15.18 47.43
CA ASP A 170 3.60 -16.57 47.05
C ASP A 170 3.08 -16.65 45.61
N ASP A 171 2.06 -15.85 45.25
CA ASP A 171 1.53 -15.79 43.88
C ASP A 171 2.61 -15.41 42.85
N SER A 172 3.52 -14.49 43.22
CA SER A 172 4.63 -14.08 42.36
C SER A 172 5.69 -15.17 42.22
N GLN A 173 5.92 -15.96 43.26
CA GLN A 173 6.83 -17.09 43.24
C GLN A 173 6.28 -18.20 42.36
N ASP A 174 5.00 -18.55 42.53
CA ASP A 174 4.31 -19.53 41.69
C ASP A 174 4.35 -19.12 40.21
N ALA A 175 4.03 -17.86 39.90
CA ALA A 175 4.11 -17.33 38.54
C ALA A 175 5.55 -17.35 37.97
N PHE A 176 6.55 -17.12 38.82
CA PHE A 176 7.95 -17.22 38.42
C PHE A 176 8.33 -18.67 38.11
N GLU A 177 7.95 -19.61 38.98
CA GLU A 177 8.22 -21.03 38.83
C GLU A 177 7.53 -21.61 37.60
N GLU A 178 6.27 -21.26 37.32
CA GLU A 178 5.58 -21.66 36.09
C GLU A 178 6.29 -21.15 34.83
N LYS A 179 6.73 -19.89 34.84
CA LYS A 179 7.45 -19.28 33.71
C LYS A 179 8.83 -19.90 33.52
N HIS A 180 9.54 -20.22 34.60
CA HIS A 180 10.84 -20.86 34.52
C HIS A 180 10.73 -22.33 34.16
N ALA A 181 9.72 -23.04 34.64
CA ALA A 181 9.45 -24.43 34.28
C ALA A 181 9.11 -24.58 32.79
N SER A 182 8.30 -23.67 32.23
CA SER A 182 8.04 -23.64 30.79
C SER A 182 9.25 -23.22 29.95
N SER A 183 10.18 -22.47 30.52
CA SER A 183 11.47 -22.10 29.89
C SER A 183 12.57 -23.16 30.03
N LYS A 184 12.33 -24.30 30.70
CA LYS A 184 13.28 -25.44 30.82
C LYS A 184 13.41 -26.28 29.54
N LEU A 185 12.93 -25.81 28.39
CA LEU A 185 13.50 -26.27 27.12
C LEU A 185 14.95 -25.76 27.11
N PRO A 186 15.96 -26.64 27.14
CA PRO A 186 17.30 -26.22 27.43
C PRO A 186 17.78 -25.28 26.32
N LYS A 187 18.15 -24.06 26.69
CA LYS A 187 19.29 -23.42 26.01
C LYS A 187 20.54 -24.02 26.62
N ASP A 188 20.83 -25.28 26.29
CA ASP A 188 22.11 -25.95 26.63
C ASP A 188 23.31 -25.25 25.95
N GLU A 189 23.05 -24.27 25.07
CA GLU A 189 24.05 -23.54 24.27
C GLU A 189 25.10 -22.79 25.09
N GLU A 190 24.79 -22.32 26.31
CA GLU A 190 25.77 -21.57 27.11
C GLU A 190 26.66 -22.45 28.00
N GLN A 191 26.27 -23.70 28.25
CA GLN A 191 26.99 -24.57 29.20
C GLN A 191 28.14 -25.35 28.53
N ASP A 192 28.02 -25.68 27.24
CA ASP A 192 29.00 -26.46 26.47
C ASP A 192 29.94 -25.61 25.58
N GLY A 193 29.76 -24.28 25.54
CA GLY A 193 30.60 -23.37 24.73
C GLY A 193 30.45 -23.52 23.21
N LEU A 194 29.52 -24.37 22.75
CA LEU A 194 29.22 -24.59 21.34
C LEU A 194 28.20 -23.57 20.84
N ARG A 195 28.59 -22.76 19.86
CA ARG A 195 27.67 -21.82 19.21
C ARG A 195 27.04 -22.45 17.98
N ASP A 196 25.75 -22.18 17.79
CA ASP A 196 25.06 -22.49 16.54
C ASP A 196 25.76 -21.85 15.34
N LEU A 197 25.70 -22.56 14.21
CA LEU A 197 26.23 -22.08 12.94
C LEU A 197 25.53 -20.78 12.52
N VAL A 198 26.31 -19.85 11.96
CA VAL A 198 25.78 -18.59 11.46
C VAL A 198 24.77 -18.87 10.34
N ARG A 199 23.56 -18.32 10.48
CA ARG A 199 22.52 -18.42 9.46
C ARG A 199 23.04 -18.00 8.10
N HIS A 200 22.73 -18.80 7.08
CA HIS A 200 23.22 -18.53 5.74
C HIS A 200 22.54 -17.29 5.12
N ASN A 201 23.31 -16.39 4.51
CA ASN A 201 22.84 -15.13 3.91
C ASN A 201 21.73 -15.30 2.84
N MET A 202 21.53 -16.52 2.33
CA MET A 202 20.45 -16.83 1.40
C MET A 202 19.06 -16.59 2.01
N PHE A 203 18.89 -16.81 3.31
CA PHE A 203 17.62 -16.61 4.01
C PHE A 203 17.25 -15.13 4.21
N GLU A 204 18.21 -14.22 4.03
CA GLU A 204 17.97 -12.77 4.03
C GLU A 204 17.52 -12.25 2.65
N LYS A 205 17.58 -13.08 1.60
CA LYS A 205 17.10 -12.71 0.26
C LYS A 205 15.59 -12.44 0.32
N GLY A 206 15.16 -11.37 -0.33
CA GLY A 206 13.77 -10.89 -0.26
C GLY A 206 13.52 -9.84 0.82
N GLN A 207 14.45 -9.64 1.76
CA GLN A 207 14.36 -8.62 2.83
C GLN A 207 15.19 -7.35 2.53
N SER A 208 15.86 -7.29 1.38
CA SER A 208 16.73 -6.17 1.01
C SER A 208 15.97 -4.84 0.94
N LYS A 209 16.59 -3.75 1.44
CA LYS A 209 16.09 -2.37 1.32
C LYS A 209 15.70 -1.99 -0.11
N ARG A 210 16.39 -2.54 -1.12
CA ARG A 210 16.04 -2.35 -2.54
C ARG A 210 14.65 -2.90 -2.86
N ILE A 211 14.38 -4.14 -2.45
CA ILE A 211 13.11 -4.83 -2.73
C ILE A 211 11.96 -4.13 -2.00
N TRP A 212 12.18 -3.72 -0.75
CA TRP A 212 11.25 -2.90 0.01
C TRP A 212 10.98 -1.54 -0.64
N GLY A 213 12.02 -0.88 -1.16
CA GLY A 213 11.88 0.36 -1.92
C GLY A 213 11.01 0.18 -3.18
N GLU A 214 11.16 -0.94 -3.89
CA GLU A 214 10.30 -1.28 -5.04
C GLU A 214 8.85 -1.56 -4.59
N LEU A 215 8.67 -2.28 -3.49
CA LEU A 215 7.34 -2.53 -2.92
C LEU A 215 6.60 -1.22 -2.60
N TYR A 216 7.24 -0.31 -1.86
CA TYR A 216 6.59 0.95 -1.49
C TYR A 216 6.26 1.82 -2.71
N LYS A 217 7.06 1.78 -3.79
CA LYS A 217 6.72 2.44 -5.06
C LYS A 217 5.46 1.84 -5.70
N VAL A 218 5.34 0.51 -5.72
CA VAL A 218 4.16 -0.20 -6.23
C VAL A 218 2.93 0.14 -5.39
N LEU A 219 3.07 0.13 -4.07
CA LEU A 219 1.98 0.52 -3.16
C LEU A 219 1.57 1.96 -3.41
N ASP A 220 2.51 2.91 -3.50
CA ASP A 220 2.20 4.32 -3.72
C ASP A 220 1.48 4.55 -5.05
N SER A 221 1.96 3.90 -6.11
CA SER A 221 1.45 4.09 -7.46
C SER A 221 0.16 3.30 -7.77
N SER A 222 -0.28 2.42 -6.86
CA SER A 222 -1.47 1.59 -7.03
C SER A 222 -2.70 2.18 -6.36
N ASP A 223 -3.84 2.00 -7.02
CA ASP A 223 -5.17 2.33 -6.52
C ASP A 223 -5.83 1.14 -5.83
N VAL A 224 -5.53 -0.07 -6.34
CA VAL A 224 -5.95 -1.35 -5.80
C VAL A 224 -4.71 -2.21 -5.64
N VAL A 225 -4.55 -2.82 -4.47
CA VAL A 225 -3.48 -3.77 -4.17
C VAL A 225 -4.09 -5.16 -4.13
N VAL A 226 -3.57 -6.06 -4.94
CA VAL A 226 -3.92 -7.47 -4.95
C VAL A 226 -2.80 -8.24 -4.29
N GLN A 227 -3.07 -8.80 -3.13
CA GLN A 227 -2.12 -9.65 -2.41
C GLN A 227 -2.31 -11.10 -2.83
N VAL A 228 -1.32 -11.64 -3.53
CA VAL A 228 -1.32 -13.01 -4.05
C VAL A 228 -0.78 -13.94 -2.97
N LEU A 229 -1.57 -14.95 -2.62
CA LEU A 229 -1.29 -15.97 -1.62
C LEU A 229 -1.16 -17.34 -2.29
N ASP A 230 -0.34 -18.23 -1.75
CA ASP A 230 -0.27 -19.62 -2.18
C ASP A 230 -1.38 -20.43 -1.49
N ALA A 231 -2.20 -21.16 -2.25
CA ALA A 231 -3.34 -21.90 -1.72
C ALA A 231 -2.95 -23.04 -0.74
N ARG A 232 -1.72 -23.53 -0.82
CA ARG A 232 -1.21 -24.59 0.08
C ARG A 232 -1.00 -24.09 1.51
N ASP A 233 -0.47 -22.88 1.65
CA ASP A 233 -0.28 -22.20 2.93
C ASP A 233 -0.53 -20.69 2.78
N PRO A 234 -1.81 -20.27 2.76
CA PRO A 234 -2.14 -18.86 2.60
C PRO A 234 -1.78 -18.03 3.81
N MET A 235 -1.71 -18.62 5.02
CA MET A 235 -1.40 -17.89 6.24
C MET A 235 0.11 -17.62 6.37
N GLY A 236 0.96 -18.58 6.00
CA GLY A 236 2.41 -18.38 5.97
C GLY A 236 2.88 -17.49 4.83
N THR A 237 2.14 -17.42 3.71
CA THR A 237 2.41 -16.50 2.59
C THR A 237 1.66 -15.17 2.69
N ARG A 238 0.89 -14.95 3.76
CA ARG A 238 0.24 -13.67 4.06
C ARG A 238 1.22 -12.71 4.70
N CYS A 239 0.99 -11.42 4.46
CA CYS A 239 1.77 -10.36 5.05
C CYS A 239 0.88 -9.38 5.84
N TYR A 240 0.94 -9.52 7.16
CA TYR A 240 0.29 -8.61 8.09
C TYR A 240 0.93 -7.23 8.16
N HIS A 241 2.24 -7.13 7.93
CA HIS A 241 2.93 -5.84 7.94
C HIS A 241 2.41 -4.92 6.82
N LEU A 242 2.21 -5.47 5.62
CA LEU A 242 1.62 -4.77 4.50
C LEU A 242 0.18 -4.31 4.81
N GLU A 243 -0.63 -5.22 5.36
CA GLU A 243 -2.02 -4.94 5.73
C GLU A 243 -2.11 -3.81 6.77
N LYS A 244 -1.26 -3.87 7.80
CA LYS A 244 -1.17 -2.84 8.84
C LYS A 244 -0.75 -1.50 8.24
N HIS A 245 0.29 -1.50 7.39
CA HIS A 245 0.75 -0.30 6.70
C HIS A 245 -0.36 0.33 5.84
N LEU A 246 -1.13 -0.47 5.10
CA LEU A 246 -2.25 0.04 4.30
C LEU A 246 -3.38 0.59 5.16
N LYS A 247 -3.72 -0.07 6.28
CA LYS A 247 -4.75 0.39 7.23
C LYS A 247 -4.37 1.69 7.94
N GLU A 248 -3.10 1.87 8.26
CA GLU A 248 -2.62 3.06 8.99
C GLU A 248 -2.37 4.23 8.04
N ASN A 249 -1.58 4.00 6.97
CA ASN A 249 -1.04 5.08 6.13
C ASN A 249 -1.84 5.30 4.84
N ALA A 250 -2.58 4.30 4.34
CA ALA A 250 -3.17 4.33 3.00
C ALA A 250 -4.61 3.80 2.93
N LYS A 251 -5.48 4.23 3.85
CA LYS A 251 -6.91 3.83 3.95
C LYS A 251 -7.75 3.99 2.67
N HIS A 252 -7.28 4.80 1.73
CA HIS A 252 -7.95 5.05 0.45
C HIS A 252 -7.64 4.00 -0.63
N LYS A 253 -6.68 3.10 -0.38
CA LYS A 253 -6.31 2.00 -1.27
C LYS A 253 -7.14 0.77 -0.92
N HIS A 254 -7.50 -0.02 -1.92
CA HIS A 254 -8.29 -1.23 -1.73
C HIS A 254 -7.39 -2.45 -1.72
N LEU A 255 -7.54 -3.32 -0.71
CA LEU A 255 -6.80 -4.58 -0.62
C LEU A 255 -7.73 -5.74 -0.98
N VAL A 256 -7.27 -6.61 -1.87
CA VAL A 256 -7.98 -7.83 -2.29
C VAL A 256 -7.03 -9.00 -2.20
N PHE A 257 -7.49 -10.12 -1.66
CA PHE A 257 -6.73 -11.36 -1.63
C PHE A 257 -6.98 -12.19 -2.88
N LEU A 258 -5.90 -12.75 -3.43
CA LEU A 258 -5.94 -13.66 -4.55
C LEU A 258 -5.25 -14.96 -4.16
N LEU A 259 -6.06 -15.98 -3.86
CA LEU A 259 -5.59 -17.31 -3.55
C LEU A 259 -5.22 -18.02 -4.85
N ASN A 260 -3.92 -18.16 -5.12
CA ASN A 260 -3.40 -18.75 -6.36
C ASN A 260 -2.90 -20.19 -6.12
N LYS A 261 -2.74 -20.96 -7.20
CA LYS A 261 -2.38 -22.39 -7.18
C LYS A 261 -3.47 -23.30 -6.58
N CYS A 262 -4.74 -22.94 -6.77
CA CYS A 262 -5.87 -23.75 -6.29
C CYS A 262 -5.96 -25.14 -6.94
N ASP A 263 -5.21 -25.39 -8.01
CA ASP A 263 -5.05 -26.69 -8.65
C ASP A 263 -4.23 -27.69 -7.82
N LEU A 264 -3.40 -27.21 -6.89
CA LEU A 264 -2.53 -28.04 -6.05
C LEU A 264 -3.22 -28.54 -4.77
N ILE A 265 -4.41 -28.03 -4.48
CA ILE A 265 -5.19 -28.41 -3.28
C ILE A 265 -6.59 -28.86 -3.68
N PRO A 266 -7.25 -29.72 -2.90
CA PRO A 266 -8.60 -30.15 -3.21
C PRO A 266 -9.60 -28.99 -3.12
N ALA A 267 -10.71 -29.09 -3.85
CA ALA A 267 -11.72 -28.04 -3.95
C ALA A 267 -12.35 -27.66 -2.59
N TRP A 268 -12.52 -28.64 -1.69
CA TRP A 268 -13.05 -28.41 -0.34
C TRP A 268 -12.10 -27.53 0.50
N ALA A 269 -10.79 -27.73 0.38
CA ALA A 269 -9.78 -26.94 1.08
C ALA A 269 -9.76 -25.51 0.54
N THR A 270 -9.83 -25.34 -0.79
CA THR A 270 -9.97 -24.02 -1.43
C THR A 270 -11.19 -23.29 -0.88
N LYS A 271 -12.37 -23.96 -0.84
CA LYS A 271 -13.61 -23.39 -0.29
C LYS A 271 -13.47 -23.01 1.19
N GLY A 272 -12.79 -23.84 1.98
CA GLY A 272 -12.47 -23.57 3.38
C GLY A 272 -11.66 -22.28 3.54
N TRP A 273 -10.57 -22.14 2.78
CA TRP A 273 -9.73 -20.95 2.80
C TRP A 273 -10.46 -19.69 2.35
N LEU A 274 -11.30 -19.77 1.30
CA LEU A 274 -12.12 -18.64 0.89
C LEU A 274 -13.04 -18.18 2.03
N ARG A 275 -13.68 -19.11 2.75
CA ARG A 275 -14.58 -18.77 3.87
C ARG A 275 -13.84 -18.05 5.00
N THR A 276 -12.62 -18.50 5.31
CA THR A 276 -11.81 -17.91 6.38
C THR A 276 -11.29 -16.53 5.99
N LEU A 277 -10.66 -16.42 4.82
CA LEU A 277 -10.02 -15.18 4.36
C LEU A 277 -11.02 -14.10 3.96
N SER A 278 -12.19 -14.47 3.45
CA SER A 278 -13.26 -13.53 3.08
C SER A 278 -13.89 -12.81 4.27
N ARG A 279 -13.60 -13.26 5.51
CA ARG A 279 -13.94 -12.51 6.73
C ARG A 279 -13.10 -11.25 6.87
N ASP A 280 -11.86 -11.26 6.40
CA ASP A 280 -10.93 -10.15 6.55
C ASP A 280 -10.96 -9.22 5.33
N TYR A 281 -10.81 -9.79 4.13
CA TYR A 281 -10.80 -9.02 2.88
C TYR A 281 -11.45 -9.82 1.75
N PRO A 282 -12.02 -9.15 0.73
CA PRO A 282 -12.52 -9.82 -0.46
C PRO A 282 -11.45 -10.76 -1.04
N THR A 283 -11.77 -12.06 -1.12
CA THR A 283 -10.83 -13.11 -1.52
C THR A 283 -11.34 -13.84 -2.75
N LEU A 284 -10.47 -14.02 -3.74
CA LEU A 284 -10.78 -14.76 -4.98
C LEU A 284 -9.86 -15.97 -5.12
N ALA A 285 -10.41 -17.12 -5.51
CA ALA A 285 -9.60 -18.26 -5.96
C ALA A 285 -9.15 -18.08 -7.41
N PHE A 286 -7.93 -18.53 -7.70
CA PHE A 286 -7.30 -18.39 -8.99
C PHE A 286 -6.40 -19.58 -9.32
N HIS A 287 -6.39 -19.95 -10.60
CA HIS A 287 -5.38 -20.83 -11.17
C HIS A 287 -4.78 -20.14 -12.38
N ALA A 288 -3.49 -19.80 -12.27
CA ALA A 288 -2.76 -19.07 -13.29
C ALA A 288 -2.24 -20.02 -14.38
N SER A 289 -2.93 -20.04 -15.52
CA SER A 289 -2.52 -20.72 -16.74
C SER A 289 -3.02 -19.94 -17.94
N ILE A 290 -2.20 -19.82 -19.00
CA ILE A 290 -2.56 -19.05 -20.20
C ILE A 290 -3.73 -19.71 -20.93
N ASN A 291 -3.73 -21.05 -20.98
CA ASN A 291 -4.69 -21.84 -21.74
C ASN A 291 -5.89 -22.28 -20.89
N LYS A 292 -5.63 -22.74 -19.66
CA LYS A 292 -6.66 -23.31 -18.77
C LYS A 292 -6.73 -22.54 -17.45
N SER A 293 -7.14 -21.28 -17.50
CA SER A 293 -7.24 -20.44 -16.28
C SER A 293 -8.51 -20.68 -15.50
N PHE A 294 -8.45 -20.60 -14.16
CA PHE A 294 -9.62 -20.47 -13.28
C PHE A 294 -9.64 -19.10 -12.60
N GLY A 295 -10.83 -18.53 -12.36
CA GLY A 295 -10.98 -17.25 -11.64
C GLY A 295 -10.69 -15.98 -12.45
N LYS A 296 -10.20 -16.10 -13.69
CA LYS A 296 -9.89 -14.96 -14.59
C LYS A 296 -11.07 -14.00 -14.78
N GLY A 297 -12.26 -14.52 -15.08
CA GLY A 297 -13.46 -13.69 -15.29
C GLY A 297 -13.89 -12.96 -14.02
N SER A 298 -13.76 -13.62 -12.86
CA SER A 298 -14.10 -13.04 -11.56
C SER A 298 -13.17 -11.88 -11.20
N LEU A 299 -11.86 -12.08 -11.32
CA LEU A 299 -10.87 -11.02 -11.07
C LEU A 299 -11.07 -9.84 -12.03
N LEU A 300 -11.30 -10.10 -13.32
CA LEU A 300 -11.62 -9.04 -14.30
C LEU A 300 -12.89 -8.27 -13.95
N SER A 301 -13.93 -8.95 -13.47
CA SER A 301 -15.18 -8.32 -13.03
C SER A 301 -14.92 -7.36 -11.88
N VAL A 302 -14.21 -7.80 -10.85
CA VAL A 302 -13.85 -6.97 -9.68
C VAL A 302 -13.01 -5.77 -10.09
N LEU A 303 -11.98 -5.95 -10.92
CA LEU A 303 -11.15 -4.84 -11.39
C LEU A 303 -11.94 -3.81 -12.23
N ARG A 304 -12.91 -4.28 -13.04
CA ARG A 304 -13.82 -3.38 -13.78
C ARG A 304 -14.76 -2.62 -12.86
N GLN A 305 -15.24 -3.23 -11.78
CA GLN A 305 -16.04 -2.55 -10.76
C GLN A 305 -15.24 -1.41 -10.12
N PHE A 306 -13.99 -1.66 -9.72
CA PHE A 306 -13.10 -0.61 -9.21
C PHE A 306 -12.85 0.49 -10.24
N ALA A 307 -12.66 0.14 -11.52
CA ALA A 307 -12.48 1.13 -12.58
C ALA A 307 -13.74 1.98 -12.83
N ARG A 308 -14.94 1.43 -12.59
CA ARG A 308 -16.22 2.16 -12.65
C ARG A 308 -16.40 3.06 -11.43
N LEU A 309 -16.09 2.56 -10.24
CA LEU A 309 -16.16 3.31 -8.99
C LEU A 309 -15.24 4.54 -9.03
N ARG A 310 -14.03 4.40 -9.58
CA ARG A 310 -13.06 5.48 -9.78
C ARG A 310 -13.18 6.10 -11.18
N SER A 311 -14.37 6.60 -11.49
CA SER A 311 -14.66 7.29 -12.76
C SER A 311 -14.05 8.69 -12.85
N ASP A 312 -13.65 9.26 -11.71
CA ASP A 312 -12.92 10.53 -11.59
C ASP A 312 -11.51 10.45 -12.17
N LYS A 313 -10.89 9.25 -12.15
CA LYS A 313 -9.58 9.00 -12.74
C LYS A 313 -9.69 8.49 -14.18
N GLN A 314 -8.77 8.95 -15.03
CA GLN A 314 -8.67 8.46 -16.42
C GLN A 314 -8.41 6.95 -16.47
N ALA A 315 -7.50 6.47 -15.62
CA ALA A 315 -7.15 5.06 -15.47
C ALA A 315 -6.85 4.73 -14.00
N ILE A 316 -7.02 3.45 -13.66
CA ILE A 316 -6.63 2.88 -12.37
C ILE A 316 -5.39 2.01 -12.51
N SER A 317 -4.59 1.97 -11.45
CA SER A 317 -3.42 1.10 -11.34
C SER A 317 -3.66 -0.01 -10.32
N VAL A 318 -3.34 -1.24 -10.68
CA VAL A 318 -3.52 -2.44 -9.83
C VAL A 318 -2.16 -3.05 -9.54
N GLY A 319 -1.71 -3.03 -8.29
CA GLY A 319 -0.43 -3.60 -7.88
C GLY A 319 -0.57 -5.05 -7.40
N PHE A 320 0.25 -5.97 -7.91
CA PHE A 320 0.33 -7.34 -7.43
C PHE A 320 1.48 -7.50 -6.44
N VAL A 321 1.18 -7.85 -5.20
CA VAL A 321 2.15 -7.99 -4.11
C VAL A 321 2.02 -9.38 -3.48
N GLY A 322 3.09 -9.91 -2.89
CA GLY A 322 3.08 -11.21 -2.22
C GLY A 322 4.47 -11.85 -2.19
N TYR A 323 4.57 -12.98 -1.48
CA TYR A 323 5.81 -13.75 -1.33
C TYR A 323 6.43 -14.12 -2.69
N PRO A 324 7.75 -14.40 -2.75
CA PRO A 324 8.37 -15.06 -3.91
C PRO A 324 7.59 -16.33 -4.30
N ASN A 325 7.61 -16.69 -5.60
CA ASN A 325 7.02 -17.94 -6.11
C ASN A 325 5.51 -18.19 -5.89
N VAL A 326 4.74 -17.24 -5.34
CA VAL A 326 3.27 -17.34 -5.26
C VAL A 326 2.56 -17.22 -6.61
N GLY A 327 3.27 -16.77 -7.66
CA GLY A 327 2.75 -16.71 -9.04
C GLY A 327 2.21 -15.34 -9.49
N LYS A 328 2.67 -14.23 -8.91
CA LYS A 328 2.28 -12.85 -9.30
C LYS A 328 2.37 -12.60 -10.82
N SER A 329 3.54 -12.84 -11.38
CA SER A 329 3.82 -12.66 -12.81
C SER A 329 2.98 -13.61 -13.69
N SER A 330 2.74 -14.84 -13.22
CA SER A 330 1.87 -15.83 -13.90
C SER A 330 0.40 -15.38 -13.94
N VAL A 331 -0.11 -14.78 -12.86
CA VAL A 331 -1.45 -14.19 -12.80
C VAL A 331 -1.58 -13.08 -13.85
N ILE A 332 -0.58 -12.20 -13.96
CA ILE A 332 -0.59 -11.11 -14.94
C ILE A 332 -0.58 -11.65 -16.37
N ASN A 333 0.26 -12.65 -16.67
CA ASN A 333 0.29 -13.30 -17.98
C ASN A 333 -1.06 -13.93 -18.33
N THR A 334 -1.71 -14.56 -17.34
CA THR A 334 -3.05 -15.16 -17.49
C THR A 334 -4.13 -14.10 -17.79
N LEU A 335 -4.09 -12.96 -17.09
CA LEU A 335 -4.98 -11.82 -17.35
C LEU A 335 -4.77 -11.25 -18.76
N ARG A 336 -3.53 -11.25 -19.25
CA ARG A 336 -3.17 -10.79 -20.60
C ARG A 336 -3.36 -11.84 -21.69
N SER A 337 -3.61 -13.10 -21.35
CA SER A 337 -3.63 -14.23 -22.29
C SER A 337 -2.36 -14.36 -23.15
N LYS A 338 -1.23 -13.86 -22.64
CA LYS A 338 0.08 -13.94 -23.32
C LYS A 338 1.21 -13.78 -22.32
N THR A 339 2.40 -14.23 -22.69
CA THR A 339 3.62 -14.04 -21.90
C THR A 339 4.10 -12.59 -22.00
N VAL A 340 3.93 -11.83 -20.92
CA VAL A 340 4.40 -10.43 -20.80
C VAL A 340 5.49 -10.33 -19.75
N CYS A 341 5.27 -10.93 -18.58
CA CYS A 341 6.26 -11.07 -17.53
C CYS A 341 7.08 -12.34 -17.75
N LYS A 342 8.37 -12.29 -17.43
CA LYS A 342 9.20 -13.49 -17.29
C LYS A 342 8.74 -14.28 -16.07
N VAL A 343 8.76 -15.61 -16.18
CA VAL A 343 8.34 -16.54 -15.12
C VAL A 343 9.35 -17.67 -15.09
N ALA A 344 9.79 -18.03 -13.89
CA ALA A 344 10.65 -19.18 -13.62
C ALA A 344 10.19 -19.85 -12.32
N PRO A 345 10.50 -21.15 -12.11
CA PRO A 345 10.24 -21.83 -10.85
C PRO A 345 11.17 -21.38 -9.71
N ILE A 346 12.23 -20.63 -10.04
CA ILE A 346 13.25 -20.14 -9.12
C ILE A 346 12.81 -18.78 -8.54
N PRO A 347 12.97 -18.53 -7.22
CA PRO A 347 12.66 -17.22 -6.64
C PRO A 347 13.56 -16.12 -7.21
N GLY A 348 13.04 -14.88 -7.24
CA GLY A 348 13.82 -13.69 -7.62
C GLY A 348 13.93 -13.41 -9.12
N GLU A 349 13.12 -14.07 -9.96
CA GLU A 349 13.05 -13.77 -11.40
C GLU A 349 12.64 -12.31 -11.67
N THR A 350 11.59 -11.83 -11.00
CA THR A 350 11.17 -10.43 -11.06
C THR A 350 12.01 -9.59 -10.10
N LYS A 351 12.91 -8.76 -10.64
CA LYS A 351 13.84 -7.92 -9.84
C LYS A 351 13.45 -6.45 -9.73
N VAL A 352 12.59 -5.96 -10.63
CA VAL A 352 12.19 -4.56 -10.74
C VAL A 352 10.70 -4.51 -11.08
N TRP A 353 10.00 -3.53 -10.55
CA TRP A 353 8.60 -3.32 -10.89
C TRP A 353 8.40 -2.97 -12.37
N GLN A 354 7.24 -3.32 -12.93
CA GLN A 354 6.93 -3.04 -14.34
C GLN A 354 5.45 -2.74 -14.53
N TYR A 355 5.16 -1.76 -15.39
CA TYR A 355 3.81 -1.38 -15.80
C TYR A 355 3.36 -2.18 -17.02
N ILE A 356 2.19 -2.79 -16.89
CA ILE A 356 1.60 -3.62 -17.93
C ILE A 356 0.19 -3.11 -18.21
N THR A 357 -0.05 -2.69 -19.44
CA THR A 357 -1.38 -2.20 -19.84
C THR A 357 -2.31 -3.38 -20.08
N MET A 358 -3.40 -3.48 -19.32
CA MET A 358 -4.45 -4.49 -19.55
C MET A 358 -5.55 -3.95 -20.46
N THR A 359 -6.10 -2.79 -20.12
CA THR A 359 -7.07 -2.04 -20.95
C THR A 359 -6.68 -0.57 -20.96
N LYS A 360 -7.35 0.26 -21.76
CA LYS A 360 -7.09 1.72 -21.77
C LYS A 360 -7.31 2.39 -20.40
N ARG A 361 -8.09 1.78 -19.50
CA ARG A 361 -8.40 2.30 -18.17
C ARG A 361 -7.76 1.52 -17.01
N ILE A 362 -7.10 0.39 -17.27
CA ILE A 362 -6.55 -0.46 -16.20
C ILE A 362 -5.11 -0.82 -16.52
N PHE A 363 -4.21 -0.40 -15.64
CA PHE A 363 -2.81 -0.77 -15.63
C PHE A 363 -2.54 -1.77 -14.51
N LEU A 364 -1.73 -2.78 -14.80
CA LEU A 364 -1.25 -3.76 -13.83
C LEU A 364 0.20 -3.44 -13.51
N ILE A 365 0.60 -3.63 -12.26
CA ILE A 365 1.97 -3.43 -11.79
C ILE A 365 2.45 -4.73 -11.18
N ASP A 366 3.51 -5.30 -11.75
CA ASP A 366 4.20 -6.47 -11.20
C ASP A 366 5.25 -6.00 -10.18
N CYS A 367 5.39 -6.70 -9.05
CA CYS A 367 6.31 -6.37 -7.97
C CYS A 367 7.26 -7.55 -7.73
N PRO A 368 8.55 -7.32 -7.39
CA PRO A 368 9.40 -8.38 -6.84
C PRO A 368 8.74 -9.06 -5.62
N GLY A 369 9.08 -10.33 -5.40
CA GLY A 369 8.64 -11.03 -4.19
C GLY A 369 9.28 -10.44 -2.94
N VAL A 370 8.47 -10.18 -1.91
CA VAL A 370 8.94 -9.61 -0.65
C VAL A 370 8.76 -10.63 0.45
N VAL A 371 9.79 -10.78 1.27
CA VAL A 371 9.79 -11.62 2.47
C VAL A 371 9.89 -10.69 3.66
N TYR A 372 9.06 -10.92 4.65
CA TYR A 372 8.98 -10.08 5.83
C TYR A 372 9.84 -10.67 6.94
N GLN A 373 10.47 -9.81 7.72
CA GLN A 373 11.23 -10.22 8.91
C GLN A 373 10.24 -10.61 10.00
N ASN A 374 9.80 -11.87 9.96
CA ASN A 374 9.15 -12.52 11.08
C ASN A 374 10.17 -13.44 11.76
N ASN A 375 9.87 -13.87 12.99
CA ASN A 375 10.64 -14.91 13.70
C ASN A 375 10.41 -16.30 13.08
N ASP A 376 10.39 -16.39 11.76
CA ASP A 376 10.24 -17.63 11.01
C ASP A 376 11.54 -18.44 11.13
N THR A 377 11.40 -19.76 11.24
CA THR A 377 12.55 -20.68 11.22
C THR A 377 13.10 -20.80 9.79
N GLU A 378 14.35 -21.25 9.63
CA GLU A 378 14.93 -21.49 8.30
C GLU A 378 14.08 -22.48 7.49
N THR A 379 13.57 -23.52 8.16
CA THR A 379 12.66 -24.50 7.58
C THR A 379 11.38 -23.87 7.04
N ASP A 380 10.78 -22.92 7.76
CA ASP A 380 9.57 -22.23 7.31
C ASP A 380 9.84 -21.41 6.04
N VAL A 381 10.99 -20.74 5.98
CA VAL A 381 11.39 -19.93 4.83
C VAL A 381 11.61 -20.81 3.59
N VAL A 382 12.24 -21.98 3.74
CA VAL A 382 12.44 -22.95 2.66
C VAL A 382 11.10 -23.49 2.15
N LEU A 383 10.21 -23.93 3.05
CA LEU A 383 8.91 -24.51 2.70
C LEU A 383 8.01 -23.53 1.93
N LYS A 384 8.16 -22.22 2.18
CA LYS A 384 7.46 -21.15 1.46
C LYS A 384 8.07 -20.84 0.07
N GLY A 385 9.16 -21.51 -0.31
CA GLY A 385 9.79 -21.38 -1.63
C GLY A 385 10.66 -20.13 -1.78
N VAL A 386 11.29 -19.69 -0.70
CA VAL A 386 12.21 -18.52 -0.67
C VAL A 386 13.69 -18.94 -0.81
N GLY A 387 14.00 -20.23 -0.64
CA GLY A 387 15.35 -20.80 -0.74
C GLY A 387 15.90 -20.92 -2.16
#